data_AF-K0K1Q1-F1
#
_entry.id   AF-K0K1Q1-F1
#
_cell.length_a   1.000
_cell.length_b   1.000
_cell.length_c   1.000
_cell.angle_alpha   90.00
_cell.angle_beta   90.00
_cell.angle_gamma   90.00
#
_symmetry.space_group_name_H-M   'P 1'
#
loop_
_entity.id
_entity.type
_entity.pdbx_description
1 polymer ?
#
loop_
_entity_poly.entity_id
_entity_poly.type
_entity_poly.pdbx_seq_one_letter_code
_entity_poly.pdbx_strand_id
1 'polypeptide(L)'
;MRRLAFSDDKGNERAWIPGGPHSAVDAFWEFADQYRDDDNAAFSIEDEKNEEALTLLFDLKAVCRVKGTQNPRAEYRVVTNRGDYRTQVANFARGGFAALDFHGPWLPDAASLARARLRFEFDGSVLRRTHPRELRRRLEILTCVDGRQPRTDAGVTRLGFGNSSGDTVDAWFTAAGRGLVVTFDHAGPLNSAAAHARAALYDGVPADLLDLARVASEAAVASAAPHRDGGTLVAATGVFTLSGPCAMADGLVAHLQEAQLEIEDTGVGRLLEIFLAPEDFTPAAVAQAADWWSAEDIARGFAAVAALEAEQPTAPLDREAVERFCRTWADSGYNDRWDVHYVLFDSCALEEVSETRVELLELVRTLGLDHVDAPPEAATGEVWIRTDPRIDAELEHWS
;
A
#
# COMPACT_ATOMS: atom_id res chain seq x y z
N MET A 1 37.96 17.91 12.48
CA MET A 1 37.31 16.58 12.57
C MET A 1 36.67 16.45 13.95
N ARG A 2 35.50 15.80 14.06
CA ARG A 2 34.66 15.78 15.27
C ARG A 2 35.06 14.61 16.18
N ARG A 3 35.14 14.82 17.49
CA ARG A 3 35.25 13.72 18.46
C ARG A 3 33.85 13.15 18.65
N LEU A 4 33.74 11.83 18.66
CA LEU A 4 32.46 11.14 18.78
C LEU A 4 32.50 10.17 19.96
N ALA A 5 31.36 9.91 20.58
CA ALA A 5 31.17 8.85 21.55
C ALA A 5 30.17 7.84 20.99
N PHE A 6 30.41 6.55 21.21
CA PHE A 6 29.49 5.47 20.87
C PHE A 6 28.94 4.91 22.17
N SER A 7 27.64 4.64 22.21
CA SER A 7 26.95 4.11 23.39
C SER A 7 25.88 3.10 22.97
N ASP A 8 25.45 2.23 23.89
CA ASP A 8 24.31 1.34 23.72
C ASP A 8 23.32 1.43 24.90
N ASP A 9 22.18 0.74 24.81
CA ASP A 9 21.17 0.75 25.88
C ASP A 9 21.54 -0.07 27.13
N LYS A 10 22.67 -0.79 27.08
CA LYS A 10 23.26 -1.55 28.20
C LYS A 10 24.32 -0.78 28.96
N GLY A 11 24.64 0.44 28.53
CA GLY A 11 25.63 1.31 29.18
C GLY A 11 27.07 1.00 28.77
N ASN A 12 27.30 0.28 27.68
CA ASN A 12 28.63 0.19 27.08
C ASN A 12 28.94 1.49 26.33
N GLU A 13 30.16 2.00 26.52
CA GLU A 13 30.59 3.25 25.89
C GLU A 13 31.98 3.14 25.25
N ARG A 14 32.19 3.84 24.14
CA ARG A 14 33.48 3.93 23.45
C ARG A 14 33.69 5.33 22.86
N ALA A 15 34.75 6.01 23.28
CA ALA A 15 35.16 7.25 22.63
C ALA A 15 35.90 6.98 21.31
N TRP A 16 35.60 7.75 20.27
CA TRP A 16 36.31 7.76 19.00
C TRP A 16 37.00 9.12 18.76
N ILE A 17 38.28 9.05 18.37
CA ILE A 17 39.12 10.23 18.13
C ILE A 17 39.53 10.25 16.65
N PRO A 18 39.39 11.40 15.96
CA PRO A 18 39.87 11.56 14.60
C PRO A 18 41.36 11.26 14.41
N GLY A 19 41.70 10.68 13.26
CA GLY A 19 43.09 10.37 12.90
C GLY A 19 43.60 9.01 13.39
N GLY A 20 42.74 8.20 14.00
CA GLY A 20 43.01 6.80 14.31
C GLY A 20 43.00 5.88 13.07
N PRO A 21 43.26 4.57 13.26
CA PRO A 21 43.38 3.59 12.17
C PRO A 21 42.05 3.28 11.47
N HIS A 22 40.92 3.45 12.16
CA HIS A 22 39.58 3.18 11.63
C HIS A 22 38.79 4.47 11.42
N SER A 23 38.00 4.51 10.34
CA SER A 23 37.01 5.57 10.15
C SER A 23 35.99 5.54 11.29
N ALA A 24 35.32 6.67 11.57
CA ALA A 24 34.26 6.72 12.58
C ALA A 24 33.15 5.70 12.30
N VAL A 25 32.83 5.48 11.02
CA VAL A 25 31.80 4.53 10.59
C VAL A 25 32.24 3.10 10.89
N ASP A 26 33.46 2.73 10.53
CA ASP A 26 33.94 1.36 10.75
C ASP A 26 34.11 1.07 12.25
N ALA A 27 34.62 2.03 13.01
CA ALA A 27 34.75 1.91 14.46
C ALA A 27 33.39 1.80 15.18
N PHE A 28 32.36 2.51 14.68
CA PHE A 28 31.00 2.40 15.20
C PHE A 28 30.39 1.02 14.91
N TRP A 29 30.56 0.50 13.69
CA TRP A 29 30.05 -0.84 13.36
C TRP A 29 30.80 -1.94 14.09
N GLU A 30 32.12 -1.81 14.29
CA GLU A 30 32.89 -2.72 15.14
C GLU A 30 32.37 -2.71 16.59
N PHE A 31 32.04 -1.53 17.12
CA PHE A 31 31.41 -1.41 18.43
C PHE A 31 30.02 -2.07 18.45
N ALA A 32 29.15 -1.75 17.48
CA ALA A 32 27.82 -2.32 17.42
C ALA A 32 27.84 -3.84 17.25
N ASP A 33 28.70 -4.38 16.39
CA ASP A 33 28.82 -5.83 16.15
C ASP A 33 29.40 -6.57 17.36
N GLN A 34 30.23 -5.90 18.18
CA GLN A 34 30.76 -6.49 19.41
C GLN A 34 29.70 -6.64 20.51
N TYR A 35 28.78 -5.69 20.61
CA TYR A 35 27.80 -5.62 21.71
C TYR A 35 26.37 -5.97 21.29
N ARG A 36 26.13 -6.26 20.01
CA ARG A 36 24.82 -6.70 19.53
C ARG A 36 24.48 -8.08 20.12
N ASP A 37 23.37 -8.13 20.82
CA ASP A 37 22.70 -9.33 21.29
C ASP A 37 21.18 -9.16 21.17
N ASP A 38 20.41 -10.19 21.52
CA ASP A 38 18.94 -10.17 21.39
C ASP A 38 18.27 -9.14 22.33
N ASP A 39 18.96 -8.69 23.39
CA ASP A 39 18.43 -7.74 24.36
C ASP A 39 18.95 -6.30 24.13
N ASN A 40 19.93 -6.09 23.24
CA ASN A 40 20.59 -4.83 22.95
C ASN A 40 20.31 -4.38 21.51
N ALA A 41 19.28 -3.55 21.36
CA ALA A 41 18.75 -3.16 20.07
C ALA A 41 18.99 -1.68 19.73
N ALA A 42 19.54 -0.89 20.65
CA ALA A 42 19.77 0.54 20.46
C ALA A 42 21.25 0.91 20.57
N PHE A 43 21.78 1.54 19.52
CA PHE A 43 23.17 1.98 19.44
C PHE A 43 23.25 3.43 19.01
N SER A 44 23.99 4.25 19.76
CA SER A 44 24.08 5.70 19.52
C SER A 44 25.48 6.13 19.14
N ILE A 45 25.56 7.15 18.29
CA ILE A 45 26.76 7.92 17.97
C ILE A 45 26.50 9.38 18.32
N GLU A 46 27.34 9.94 19.17
CA GLU A 46 27.12 11.23 19.82
C GLU A 46 28.25 12.20 19.49
N ASP A 47 27.88 13.44 19.17
CA ASP A 47 28.75 14.60 19.06
C ASP A 47 28.45 15.52 20.25
N GLU A 48 29.10 15.23 21.39
CA GLU A 48 28.92 15.95 22.66
C GLU A 48 29.05 17.47 22.51
N LYS A 49 29.97 17.92 21.63
CA LYS A 49 30.24 19.34 21.42
C LYS A 49 29.04 20.06 20.81
N ASN A 50 28.31 19.39 19.93
CA ASN A 50 27.15 19.96 19.25
C ASN A 50 25.83 19.54 19.91
N GLU A 51 25.86 18.75 20.99
CA GLU A 51 24.69 18.14 21.62
C GLU A 51 23.81 17.40 20.61
N GLU A 52 24.45 16.66 19.69
CA GLU A 52 23.78 15.88 18.65
C GLU A 52 24.02 14.39 18.88
N ALA A 53 22.97 13.59 18.80
CA ALA A 53 23.07 12.14 18.83
C ALA A 53 22.28 11.53 17.68
N LEU A 54 22.81 10.45 17.10
CA LEU A 54 22.09 9.58 16.19
C LEU A 54 22.01 8.18 16.82
N THR A 55 20.79 7.71 17.08
CA THR A 55 20.51 6.39 17.65
C THR A 55 19.89 5.49 16.60
N LEU A 56 20.46 4.31 16.41
CA LEU A 56 19.89 3.24 15.59
C LEU A 56 19.00 2.39 16.48
N LEU A 57 17.74 2.17 16.08
CA LEU A 57 16.75 1.39 16.80
C LEU A 57 16.42 0.15 15.97
N PHE A 58 17.18 -0.93 16.16
CA PHE A 58 17.14 -2.10 15.28
C PHE A 58 15.78 -2.81 15.31
N ASP A 59 15.20 -3.01 16.49
CA ASP A 59 13.89 -3.66 16.66
C ASP A 59 12.77 -2.85 16.01
N LEU A 60 12.87 -1.53 16.09
CA LEU A 60 11.90 -0.62 15.49
C LEU A 60 12.18 -0.34 14.01
N LYS A 61 13.25 -0.93 13.44
CA LYS A 61 13.71 -0.64 12.07
C LYS A 61 13.75 0.86 11.80
N ALA A 62 14.35 1.63 12.71
CA ALA A 62 14.29 3.07 12.70
C ALA A 62 15.61 3.73 13.09
N VAL A 63 15.78 4.98 12.71
CA VAL A 63 16.85 5.86 13.17
C VAL A 63 16.22 7.05 13.89
N CYS A 64 16.75 7.39 15.05
CA CYS A 64 16.38 8.56 15.83
C CYS A 64 17.54 9.54 15.84
N ARG A 65 17.27 10.82 15.62
CA ARG A 65 18.23 11.90 15.85
C ARG A 65 17.76 12.74 17.03
N VAL A 66 18.61 12.95 18.01
CA VAL A 66 18.31 13.72 19.23
C VAL A 66 19.18 14.97 19.32
N LYS A 67 18.55 16.13 19.52
CA LYS A 67 19.23 17.40 19.74
C LYS A 67 19.00 17.91 21.17
N GLY A 68 20.09 18.28 21.84
CA GLY A 68 20.07 18.90 23.15
C GLY A 68 20.09 17.89 24.30
N THR A 69 20.78 18.25 25.39
CA THR A 69 20.96 17.39 26.57
C THR A 69 19.89 17.60 27.65
N GLN A 70 19.40 18.84 27.82
CA GLN A 70 18.43 19.19 28.88
C GLN A 70 16.97 19.14 28.43
N ASN A 71 16.72 19.40 27.15
CA ASN A 71 15.39 19.30 26.54
C ASN A 71 15.53 18.60 25.18
N PRO A 72 15.73 17.27 25.20
CA PRO A 72 16.04 16.52 24.00
C PRO A 72 14.88 16.58 23.02
N ARG A 73 15.12 17.09 21.82
CA ARG A 73 14.20 16.99 20.69
C ARG A 73 14.61 15.79 19.85
N ALA A 74 13.75 14.77 19.85
CA ALA A 74 13.92 13.57 19.04
C ALA A 74 13.13 13.69 17.73
N GLU A 75 13.75 13.29 16.63
CA GLU A 75 13.09 13.12 15.33
C GLU A 75 13.48 11.75 14.76
N TYR A 76 12.55 11.11 14.07
CA TYR A 76 12.65 9.70 13.70
C TYR A 76 12.62 9.50 12.20
N ARG A 77 13.18 8.40 11.72
CA ARG A 77 13.10 7.98 10.33
C ARG A 77 12.95 6.47 10.27
N VAL A 78 12.01 5.99 9.47
CA VAL A 78 11.89 4.56 9.15
C VAL A 78 13.07 4.14 8.28
N VAL A 79 13.67 3.00 8.59
CA VAL A 79 14.70 2.36 7.76
C VAL A 79 14.01 1.47 6.75
N THR A 80 14.20 1.78 5.47
CA THR A 80 13.55 1.06 4.37
C THR A 80 14.43 -0.03 3.78
N ASN A 81 15.75 0.03 4.01
CA ASN A 81 16.68 -1.04 3.64
C ASN A 81 17.89 -1.12 4.60
N ARG A 82 18.59 -2.26 4.62
CA ARG A 82 19.75 -2.47 5.51
C ARG A 82 20.90 -1.48 5.29
N GLY A 83 21.05 -0.94 4.08
CA GLY A 83 22.07 0.05 3.75
C GLY A 83 21.82 1.44 4.36
N ASP A 84 20.59 1.74 4.76
CA ASP A 84 20.22 3.03 5.32
C ASP A 84 20.96 3.31 6.62
N TYR A 85 21.06 2.34 7.53
CA TYR A 85 21.76 2.53 8.80
C TYR A 85 23.20 3.00 8.59
N ARG A 86 23.93 2.29 7.73
CA ARG A 86 25.34 2.61 7.44
C ARG A 86 25.46 3.97 6.77
N THR A 87 24.53 4.30 5.87
CA THR A 87 24.44 5.61 5.22
C THR A 87 24.19 6.74 6.23
N GLN A 88 23.24 6.57 7.16
CA GLN A 88 22.94 7.58 8.18
C GLN A 88 24.12 7.81 9.13
N VAL A 89 24.78 6.74 9.60
CA VAL A 89 25.99 6.83 10.43
C VAL A 89 27.11 7.57 9.66
N ALA A 90 27.30 7.26 8.38
CA ALA A 90 28.32 7.93 7.57
C ALA A 90 28.04 9.42 7.36
N ASN A 91 26.77 9.78 7.15
CA ASN A 91 26.35 11.17 7.01
C ASN A 91 26.51 11.95 8.32
N PHE A 92 26.07 11.36 9.43
CA PHE A 92 26.24 11.95 10.76
C PHE A 92 27.70 12.14 11.13
N ALA A 93 28.54 11.11 10.96
CA ALA A 93 29.98 11.22 11.23
C ALA A 93 30.67 12.30 10.38
N ARG A 94 30.18 12.55 9.15
CA ARG A 94 30.72 13.56 8.24
C ARG A 94 30.33 14.99 8.62
N GLY A 95 29.07 15.21 8.98
CA GLY A 95 28.52 16.57 9.11
C GLY A 95 27.43 16.78 10.16
N GLY A 96 27.16 15.79 11.02
CA GLY A 96 26.11 15.84 12.02
C GLY A 96 24.73 16.04 11.39
N PHE A 97 23.87 16.79 12.06
CA PHE A 97 22.49 16.97 11.61
C PHE A 97 22.37 17.70 10.27
N ALA A 98 23.24 18.67 10.01
CA ALA A 98 23.26 19.39 8.74
C ALA A 98 23.50 18.46 7.54
N ALA A 99 24.24 17.37 7.72
CA ALA A 99 24.41 16.35 6.68
C ALA A 99 23.20 15.40 6.58
N LEU A 100 22.45 15.21 7.67
CA LEU A 100 21.24 14.36 7.73
C LEU A 100 19.99 15.05 7.20
N ASP A 101 19.91 16.39 7.21
CA ASP A 101 18.73 17.14 6.76
C ASP A 101 18.39 16.88 5.28
N PHE A 102 19.40 16.61 4.46
CA PHE A 102 19.22 16.23 3.05
C PHE A 102 18.73 14.79 2.85
N HIS A 103 18.65 14.03 3.92
CA HIS A 103 18.20 12.65 3.95
C HIS A 103 16.95 12.53 4.82
N GLY A 104 15.91 13.32 4.50
CA GLY A 104 14.55 13.18 5.04
C GLY A 104 13.69 12.16 4.28
N PRO A 105 12.44 11.93 4.71
CA PRO A 105 11.71 12.69 5.75
C PRO A 105 12.08 12.29 7.18
N TRP A 106 12.10 13.28 8.08
CA TRP A 106 12.24 13.11 9.53
C TRP A 106 10.88 13.36 10.20
N LEU A 107 10.45 12.41 11.02
CA LEU A 107 9.17 12.37 11.71
C LEU A 107 9.30 13.01 13.10
N PRO A 108 8.33 13.83 13.52
CA PRO A 108 8.49 14.68 14.70
C PRO A 108 8.38 13.94 16.04
N ASP A 109 7.80 12.73 16.04
CA ASP A 109 7.50 11.99 17.27
C ASP A 109 7.37 10.48 17.01
N ALA A 110 7.39 9.71 18.11
CA ALA A 110 7.28 8.25 18.09
C ALA A 110 5.91 7.75 17.56
N ALA A 111 4.83 8.52 17.74
CA ALA A 111 3.52 8.16 17.21
C ALA A 111 3.51 8.23 15.67
N SER A 112 4.13 9.26 15.11
CA SER A 112 4.33 9.43 13.67
C SER A 112 5.24 8.34 13.11
N LEU A 113 6.29 7.94 13.85
CA LEU A 113 7.12 6.79 13.50
C LEU A 113 6.29 5.50 13.42
N ALA A 114 5.49 5.20 14.45
CA ALA A 114 4.69 3.98 14.49
C ALA A 114 3.69 3.90 13.31
N ARG A 115 3.01 5.00 12.97
CA ARG A 115 2.15 5.05 11.77
C ARG A 115 2.92 4.85 10.47
N ALA A 116 4.08 5.48 10.35
CA ALA A 116 4.92 5.34 9.17
C ALA A 116 5.45 3.91 8.99
N ARG A 117 5.76 3.22 10.10
CA ARG A 117 6.15 1.80 10.09
C ARG A 117 5.03 0.90 9.59
N LEU A 118 3.82 1.04 10.14
CA LEU A 118 2.65 0.28 9.67
C LEU A 118 2.41 0.49 8.17
N ARG A 119 2.49 1.74 7.70
CA ARG A 119 2.36 2.01 6.25
C ARG A 119 3.48 1.38 5.43
N PHE A 120 4.72 1.45 5.90
CA PHE A 120 5.87 0.84 5.22
C PHE A 120 5.80 -0.68 5.17
N GLU A 121 5.35 -1.33 6.25
CA GLU A 121 5.13 -2.78 6.29
C GLU A 121 4.00 -3.18 5.33
N PHE A 122 2.90 -2.41 5.32
CA PHE A 122 1.82 -2.62 4.36
C PHE A 122 2.27 -2.37 2.92
N ASP A 123 3.22 -1.45 2.69
CA ASP A 123 3.78 -1.21 1.36
C ASP A 123 4.47 -2.47 0.79
N GLY A 124 4.93 -3.37 1.67
CA GLY A 124 5.46 -4.69 1.33
C GLY A 124 4.43 -5.82 1.28
N SER A 125 3.16 -5.58 1.58
CA SER A 125 2.11 -6.61 1.59
C SER A 125 1.80 -7.13 0.18
N VAL A 126 1.16 -8.29 0.08
CA VAL A 126 0.72 -8.84 -1.22
C VAL A 126 -0.41 -7.97 -1.75
N LEU A 127 -1.40 -7.63 -0.92
CA LEU A 127 -2.53 -6.80 -1.31
C LEU A 127 -2.08 -5.46 -1.91
N ARG A 128 -1.08 -4.83 -1.30
CA ARG A 128 -0.51 -3.57 -1.81
C ARG A 128 0.08 -3.70 -3.21
N ARG A 129 0.74 -4.83 -3.47
CA ARG A 129 1.46 -5.13 -4.71
C ARG A 129 0.54 -5.70 -5.80
N THR A 130 -0.63 -6.22 -5.42
CA THR A 130 -1.61 -6.75 -6.36
C THR A 130 -2.25 -5.61 -7.15
N HIS A 131 -2.25 -5.77 -8.47
CA HIS A 131 -2.94 -4.88 -9.38
C HIS A 131 -4.45 -4.80 -9.04
N PRO A 132 -5.09 -3.61 -8.99
CA PRO A 132 -6.51 -3.46 -8.67
C PRO A 132 -7.45 -4.35 -9.50
N ARG A 133 -7.16 -4.50 -10.80
CA ARG A 133 -7.89 -5.43 -11.69
C ARG A 133 -7.72 -6.90 -11.32
N GLU A 134 -6.50 -7.33 -10.96
CA GLU A 134 -6.29 -8.73 -10.59
C GLU A 134 -6.97 -9.03 -9.26
N LEU A 135 -6.91 -8.08 -8.31
CA LEU A 135 -7.69 -8.15 -7.07
C LEU A 135 -9.19 -8.30 -7.38
N ARG A 136 -9.73 -7.44 -8.25
CA ARG A 136 -11.14 -7.50 -8.66
C ARG A 136 -11.49 -8.83 -9.32
N ARG A 137 -10.69 -9.30 -10.29
CA ARG A 137 -10.88 -10.56 -11.01
C ARG A 137 -10.90 -11.75 -10.04
N ARG A 138 -9.93 -11.84 -9.14
CA ARG A 138 -9.90 -12.90 -8.12
C ARG A 138 -11.12 -12.81 -7.21
N LEU A 139 -11.51 -11.61 -6.77
CA LEU A 139 -12.71 -11.41 -5.95
C LEU A 139 -14.02 -11.78 -6.68
N GLU A 140 -14.13 -11.53 -7.99
CA GLU A 140 -15.28 -11.98 -8.80
C GLU A 140 -15.40 -13.50 -8.80
N ILE A 141 -14.30 -14.20 -9.02
CA ILE A 141 -14.25 -15.68 -8.94
C ILE A 141 -14.62 -16.16 -7.54
N LEU A 142 -13.98 -15.62 -6.50
CA LEU A 142 -14.22 -16.02 -5.11
C LEU A 142 -15.67 -15.77 -4.66
N THR A 143 -16.28 -14.69 -5.15
CA THR A 143 -17.71 -14.41 -4.92
C THR A 143 -18.58 -15.55 -5.47
N CYS A 144 -18.28 -16.02 -6.69
CA CYS A 144 -18.99 -17.13 -7.32
C CYS A 144 -18.69 -18.49 -6.64
N VAL A 145 -17.47 -18.70 -6.17
CA VAL A 145 -17.09 -19.89 -5.38
C VAL A 145 -17.94 -19.94 -4.10
N ASP A 146 -18.12 -18.81 -3.42
CA ASP A 146 -18.98 -18.68 -2.23
C ASP A 146 -20.49 -18.87 -2.53
N GLY A 147 -20.86 -19.10 -3.79
CA GLY A 147 -22.25 -19.25 -4.22
C GLY A 147 -23.02 -17.93 -4.28
N ARG A 148 -22.32 -16.79 -4.12
CA ARG A 148 -22.88 -15.45 -4.34
C ARG A 148 -22.73 -15.08 -5.82
N GLN A 149 -23.43 -14.03 -6.24
CA GLN A 149 -23.26 -13.45 -7.57
C GLN A 149 -22.70 -12.03 -7.45
N PRO A 150 -21.71 -11.65 -8.27
CA PRO A 150 -21.32 -10.25 -8.45
C PRO A 150 -22.56 -9.41 -8.76
N ARG A 151 -22.74 -8.29 -8.06
CA ARG A 151 -23.88 -7.38 -8.26
C ARG A 151 -23.39 -6.02 -8.67
N THR A 152 -23.88 -5.54 -9.82
CA THR A 152 -23.56 -4.19 -10.29
C THR A 152 -24.81 -3.32 -10.23
N ASP A 153 -24.82 -2.38 -9.29
CA ASP A 153 -25.92 -1.45 -9.07
C ASP A 153 -25.37 -0.01 -9.20
N ALA A 154 -26.03 0.82 -10.00
CA ALA A 154 -25.66 2.24 -10.20
C ALA A 154 -24.17 2.48 -10.52
N GLY A 155 -23.52 1.57 -11.27
CA GLY A 155 -22.10 1.68 -11.64
C GLY A 155 -21.12 1.24 -10.56
N VAL A 156 -21.59 0.59 -9.49
CA VAL A 156 -20.77 -0.01 -8.44
C VAL A 156 -20.96 -1.51 -8.44
N THR A 157 -19.85 -2.25 -8.58
CA THR A 157 -19.81 -3.70 -8.48
C THR A 157 -19.49 -4.11 -7.05
N ARG A 158 -20.41 -4.82 -6.40
CA ARG A 158 -20.21 -5.44 -5.09
C ARG A 158 -19.76 -6.88 -5.25
N LEU A 159 -18.66 -7.21 -4.58
CA LEU A 159 -18.02 -8.52 -4.53
C LEU A 159 -17.82 -8.90 -3.06
N GLY A 160 -17.65 -10.19 -2.81
CA GLY A 160 -17.32 -10.65 -1.47
C GLY A 160 -17.65 -12.11 -1.24
N PHE A 161 -17.07 -12.64 -0.18
CA PHE A 161 -17.25 -14.00 0.27
C PHE A 161 -17.19 -14.05 1.79
N GLY A 162 -17.55 -15.19 2.37
CA GLY A 162 -17.32 -15.44 3.78
C GLY A 162 -16.93 -16.89 4.02
N ASN A 163 -16.60 -17.20 5.26
CA ASN A 163 -16.49 -18.58 5.70
C ASN A 163 -17.61 -18.90 6.70
N SER A 164 -17.74 -20.18 7.04
CA SER A 164 -18.75 -20.65 7.99
C SER A 164 -18.46 -20.23 9.44
N SER A 165 -17.25 -19.74 9.75
CA SER A 165 -16.88 -19.26 11.08
C SER A 165 -17.26 -17.79 11.33
N GLY A 166 -17.65 -17.05 10.29
CA GLY A 166 -18.15 -15.68 10.40
C GLY A 166 -17.16 -14.61 9.94
N ASP A 167 -16.02 -15.01 9.36
CA ASP A 167 -15.16 -14.07 8.65
C ASP A 167 -15.76 -13.68 7.30
N THR A 168 -15.54 -12.44 6.89
CA THR A 168 -16.00 -11.96 5.59
C THR A 168 -14.97 -11.07 4.91
N VAL A 169 -15.06 -11.06 3.58
CA VAL A 169 -14.47 -10.04 2.73
C VAL A 169 -15.61 -9.40 1.94
N ASP A 170 -15.78 -8.09 2.07
CA ASP A 170 -16.72 -7.31 1.26
C ASP A 170 -15.93 -6.27 0.48
N ALA A 171 -16.21 -6.14 -0.81
CA ALA A 171 -15.55 -5.20 -1.69
C ALA A 171 -16.53 -4.48 -2.61
N TRP A 172 -16.26 -3.21 -2.87
CA TRP A 172 -17.03 -2.36 -3.77
C TRP A 172 -16.08 -1.71 -4.77
N PHE A 173 -16.38 -1.84 -6.05
CA PHE A 173 -15.60 -1.24 -7.14
C PHE A 173 -16.50 -0.35 -7.99
N THR A 174 -16.13 0.92 -8.11
CA THR A 174 -16.77 1.87 -9.02
C THR A 174 -16.36 1.59 -10.47
N ALA A 175 -17.17 2.01 -11.43
CA ALA A 175 -16.81 1.99 -12.85
C ALA A 175 -15.50 2.75 -13.14
N ALA A 176 -15.21 3.79 -12.35
CA ALA A 176 -13.98 4.58 -12.43
C ALA A 176 -12.74 3.88 -11.80
N GLY A 177 -12.81 2.58 -11.49
CA GLY A 177 -11.67 1.82 -10.97
C GLY A 177 -11.29 2.12 -9.52
N ARG A 178 -12.01 3.03 -8.83
CA ARG A 178 -11.89 3.21 -7.38
C ARG A 178 -12.60 2.09 -6.65
N GLY A 179 -12.13 1.71 -5.48
CA GLY A 179 -12.77 0.70 -4.67
C GLY A 179 -12.50 0.79 -3.18
N LEU A 180 -13.30 0.04 -2.43
CA LEU A 180 -13.20 -0.16 -1.00
C LEU A 180 -13.21 -1.66 -0.75
N VAL A 181 -12.24 -2.17 0.00
CA VAL A 181 -12.15 -3.56 0.41
C VAL A 181 -12.13 -3.60 1.93
N VAL A 182 -13.02 -4.41 2.50
CA VAL A 182 -13.20 -4.56 3.93
C VAL A 182 -13.02 -6.02 4.27
N THR A 183 -12.14 -6.29 5.22
CA THR A 183 -12.02 -7.60 5.86
C THR A 183 -12.69 -7.55 7.22
N PHE A 184 -13.33 -8.65 7.59
CA PHE A 184 -13.85 -8.85 8.94
C PHE A 184 -13.36 -10.20 9.46
N ASP A 185 -12.54 -10.12 10.50
CA ASP A 185 -12.03 -11.24 11.27
C ASP A 185 -12.85 -11.38 12.56
N HIS A 186 -13.67 -12.42 12.66
CA HIS A 186 -14.53 -12.62 13.83
C HIS A 186 -13.76 -13.02 15.11
N ALA A 187 -12.57 -13.61 14.98
CA ALA A 187 -11.76 -14.12 16.08
C ALA A 187 -10.61 -13.17 16.47
N GLY A 188 -10.37 -12.14 15.67
CA GLY A 188 -9.24 -11.25 15.79
C GLY A 188 -9.37 -10.25 16.93
N PRO A 189 -8.24 -9.69 17.40
CA PRO A 189 -8.24 -8.72 18.48
C PRO A 189 -9.04 -7.46 18.13
N LEU A 190 -9.10 -7.09 16.84
CA LEU A 190 -9.85 -5.93 16.34
C LEU A 190 -11.38 -6.08 16.43
N ASN A 191 -11.91 -7.31 16.44
CA ASN A 191 -13.35 -7.52 16.62
C ASN A 191 -13.80 -7.33 18.08
N SER A 192 -12.88 -7.53 19.04
CA SER A 192 -13.17 -7.34 20.47
C SER A 192 -13.41 -5.86 20.85
N ALA A 193 -13.08 -4.93 19.94
CA ALA A 193 -13.27 -3.51 20.13
C ALA A 193 -14.76 -3.11 20.13
N ALA A 194 -15.07 -2.09 20.92
CA ALA A 194 -16.43 -1.52 20.97
C ALA A 194 -16.89 -1.05 19.59
N ALA A 195 -18.20 -1.08 19.34
CA ALA A 195 -18.75 -0.81 18.00
C ALA A 195 -18.36 0.57 17.44
N HIS A 196 -18.20 1.59 18.28
CA HIS A 196 -17.72 2.91 17.87
C HIS A 196 -16.25 2.90 17.45
N ALA A 197 -15.40 2.08 18.08
CA ALA A 197 -14.00 1.93 17.71
C ALA A 197 -13.87 1.21 16.35
N ARG A 198 -14.77 0.25 16.07
CA ARG A 198 -14.85 -0.40 14.75
C ARG A 198 -15.29 0.56 13.64
N ALA A 199 -16.20 1.49 13.92
CA ALA A 199 -16.57 2.51 12.94
C ALA A 199 -15.44 3.52 12.69
N ALA A 200 -14.62 3.83 13.70
CA ALA A 200 -13.47 4.72 13.56
C ALA A 200 -12.40 4.17 12.61
N LEU A 201 -12.39 2.86 12.31
CA LEU A 201 -11.49 2.27 11.32
C LEU A 201 -11.68 2.85 9.91
N TYR A 202 -12.86 3.41 9.62
CA TYR A 202 -13.18 4.05 8.35
C TYR A 202 -12.73 5.52 8.27
N ASP A 203 -12.15 6.10 9.32
CA ASP A 203 -11.66 7.48 9.26
C ASP A 203 -10.62 7.63 8.14
N GLY A 204 -10.77 8.68 7.33
CA GLY A 204 -9.94 8.95 6.15
C GLY A 204 -10.40 8.28 4.85
N VAL A 205 -11.43 7.40 4.89
CA VAL A 205 -12.05 6.87 3.67
C VAL A 205 -12.81 8.00 2.94
N PRO A 206 -12.61 8.19 1.62
CA PRO A 206 -13.38 9.15 0.84
C PRO A 206 -14.90 8.94 0.97
N ALA A 207 -15.65 10.04 1.12
CA ALA A 207 -17.09 9.98 1.44
C ALA A 207 -17.89 9.14 0.44
N ASP A 208 -17.56 9.22 -0.85
CA ASP A 208 -18.23 8.46 -1.90
C ASP A 208 -18.01 6.94 -1.80
N LEU A 209 -16.84 6.51 -1.30
CA LEU A 209 -16.57 5.09 -1.01
C LEU A 209 -17.17 4.67 0.32
N LEU A 210 -17.15 5.55 1.32
CA LEU A 210 -17.72 5.30 2.64
C LEU A 210 -19.23 5.01 2.56
N ASP A 211 -19.94 5.74 1.69
CA ASP A 211 -21.37 5.55 1.48
C ASP A 211 -21.72 4.15 0.93
N LEU A 212 -20.79 3.49 0.23
CA LEU A 212 -20.96 2.12 -0.28
C LEU A 212 -20.96 1.06 0.84
N ALA A 213 -20.24 1.33 1.92
CA ALA A 213 -20.14 0.45 3.08
C ALA A 213 -21.28 0.63 4.10
N ARG A 214 -22.24 1.53 3.82
CA ARG A 214 -23.41 1.73 4.70
C ARG A 214 -24.42 0.59 4.50
N VAL A 215 -24.84 -0.02 5.61
CA VAL A 215 -25.87 -1.05 5.62
C VAL A 215 -27.24 -0.38 5.56
N ALA A 216 -28.05 -0.73 4.54
CA ALA A 216 -29.36 -0.14 4.31
C ALA A 216 -30.43 -0.45 5.40
N SER A 217 -30.16 -1.38 6.32
CA SER A 217 -31.05 -1.73 7.44
C SER A 217 -30.28 -2.36 8.62
N GLU A 218 -30.54 -1.91 9.85
CA GLU A 218 -30.00 -2.48 11.10
C GLU A 218 -30.32 -3.98 11.27
N ALA A 219 -31.34 -4.50 10.60
CA ALA A 219 -31.80 -5.88 10.74
C ALA A 219 -30.98 -6.92 9.95
N ALA A 220 -30.02 -6.51 9.11
CA ALA A 220 -29.39 -7.38 8.13
C ALA A 220 -27.99 -7.93 8.49
N VAL A 221 -27.33 -7.51 9.58
CA VAL A 221 -26.01 -8.06 9.93
C VAL A 221 -25.83 -8.10 11.46
N ALA A 222 -25.50 -9.26 12.01
CA ALA A 222 -25.08 -9.41 13.41
C ALA A 222 -23.75 -8.65 13.73
N SER A 223 -23.11 -8.11 12.70
CA SER A 223 -21.78 -7.49 12.69
C SER A 223 -21.85 -6.10 12.05
N ALA A 224 -22.70 -5.21 12.55
CA ALA A 224 -22.81 -3.84 12.05
C ALA A 224 -22.28 -2.84 13.10
N ALA A 225 -21.69 -1.72 12.67
CA ALA A 225 -21.07 -0.72 13.56
C ALA A 225 -21.66 0.69 13.33
N PRO A 226 -22.17 1.39 14.36
CA PRO A 226 -22.72 2.72 14.21
C PRO A 226 -21.61 3.75 13.94
N HIS A 227 -21.77 4.58 12.92
CA HIS A 227 -20.78 5.60 12.54
C HIS A 227 -21.11 6.98 13.12
N ARG A 228 -20.09 7.79 13.41
CA ARG A 228 -20.24 9.12 14.04
C ARG A 228 -21.07 10.10 13.23
N ASP A 229 -21.03 9.97 11.89
CA ASP A 229 -21.77 10.83 10.96
C ASP A 229 -23.21 10.31 10.68
N GLY A 230 -23.70 9.37 11.51
CA GLY A 230 -24.99 8.72 11.37
C GLY A 230 -24.95 7.46 10.49
N GLY A 231 -25.94 6.57 10.65
CA GLY A 231 -26.03 5.30 9.93
C GLY A 231 -25.14 4.18 10.48
N THR A 232 -25.23 3.00 9.86
CA THR A 232 -24.52 1.79 10.28
C THR A 232 -23.62 1.31 9.15
N LEU A 233 -22.34 1.07 9.45
CA LEU A 233 -21.37 0.51 8.51
C LEU A 233 -21.26 -1.00 8.68
N VAL A 234 -20.80 -1.67 7.60
CA VAL A 234 -20.33 -3.06 7.67
C VAL A 234 -19.22 -3.14 8.74
N ALA A 235 -19.23 -4.15 9.61
CA ALA A 235 -18.13 -4.32 10.54
C ALA A 235 -16.83 -4.63 9.79
N ALA A 236 -15.75 -4.04 10.28
CA ALA A 236 -14.43 -4.19 9.71
C ALA A 236 -13.43 -4.53 10.81
N THR A 237 -12.43 -5.32 10.43
CA THR A 237 -11.12 -5.43 11.09
C THR A 237 -10.02 -4.91 10.17
N GLY A 238 -10.24 -4.86 8.85
CA GLY A 238 -9.40 -4.15 7.89
C GLY A 238 -10.24 -3.31 6.93
N VAL A 239 -9.72 -2.14 6.55
CA VAL A 239 -10.36 -1.17 5.67
C VAL A 239 -9.31 -0.63 4.71
N PHE A 240 -9.46 -0.97 3.43
CA PHE A 240 -8.49 -0.68 2.38
C PHE A 240 -9.15 0.05 1.22
N THR A 241 -8.57 1.16 0.78
CA THR A 241 -9.07 1.95 -0.36
C THR A 241 -8.21 1.72 -1.58
N LEU A 242 -8.83 1.63 -2.74
CA LEU A 242 -8.19 1.70 -4.05
C LEU A 242 -8.63 3.01 -4.69
N SER A 243 -7.77 4.02 -4.72
CA SER A 243 -7.99 5.26 -5.48
C SER A 243 -6.74 5.61 -6.27
N GLY A 244 -6.08 4.55 -6.76
CA GLY A 244 -4.67 4.50 -7.14
C GLY A 244 -4.08 3.24 -6.51
N PRO A 245 -2.99 3.32 -5.73
CA PRO A 245 -2.52 2.18 -4.97
C PRO A 245 -3.53 1.76 -3.91
N CYS A 246 -3.54 0.47 -3.57
CA CYS A 246 -4.22 0.03 -2.35
C CYS A 246 -3.57 0.72 -1.13
N ALA A 247 -4.37 1.28 -0.24
CA ALA A 247 -3.93 1.96 0.98
C ALA A 247 -4.82 1.59 2.16
N MET A 248 -4.23 1.52 3.35
CA MET A 248 -5.00 1.42 4.60
C MET A 248 -5.69 2.74 4.91
N ALA A 249 -6.93 2.67 5.43
CA ALA A 249 -7.60 3.84 5.97
C ALA A 249 -6.81 4.43 7.16
N ASP A 250 -6.85 5.75 7.33
CA ASP A 250 -6.14 6.44 8.41
C ASP A 250 -6.62 6.00 9.79
N GLY A 251 -7.93 5.77 9.92
CA GLY A 251 -8.56 5.22 11.12
C GLY A 251 -8.02 3.86 11.51
N LEU A 252 -7.83 2.97 10.52
CA LEU A 252 -7.21 1.66 10.74
C LEU A 252 -5.77 1.81 11.25
N VAL A 253 -4.97 2.66 10.61
CA VAL A 253 -3.57 2.90 11.03
C VAL A 253 -3.49 3.46 12.44
N ALA A 254 -4.35 4.43 12.79
CA ALA A 254 -4.40 4.99 14.13
C ALA A 254 -4.80 3.94 15.17
N HIS A 255 -5.78 3.09 14.86
CA HIS A 255 -6.24 2.07 15.79
C HIS A 255 -5.22 0.94 16.01
N LEU A 256 -4.55 0.47 14.95
CA LEU A 256 -3.44 -0.48 15.06
C LEU A 256 -2.33 0.08 15.94
N GLN A 257 -1.97 1.36 15.74
CA GLN A 257 -0.99 2.06 16.57
C GLN A 257 -1.42 2.13 18.05
N GLU A 258 -2.65 2.54 18.33
CA GLU A 258 -3.17 2.69 19.70
C GLU A 258 -3.28 1.35 20.43
N ALA A 259 -3.72 0.30 19.73
CA ALA A 259 -3.89 -1.04 20.26
C ALA A 259 -2.59 -1.86 20.28
N GLN A 260 -1.49 -1.34 19.71
CA GLN A 260 -0.23 -2.05 19.52
C GLN A 260 -0.41 -3.37 18.77
N LEU A 261 -1.18 -3.30 17.68
CA LEU A 261 -1.48 -4.40 16.78
C LEU A 261 -0.76 -4.23 15.45
N GLU A 262 -0.59 -5.34 14.75
CA GLU A 262 0.12 -5.41 13.47
C GLU A 262 -0.87 -5.58 12.32
N ILE A 263 -0.39 -5.52 11.07
CA ILE A 263 -1.23 -5.61 9.87
C ILE A 263 -1.93 -6.97 9.79
N GLU A 264 -1.29 -8.03 10.28
CA GLU A 264 -1.81 -9.39 10.31
C GLU A 264 -3.11 -9.48 11.12
N ASP A 265 -3.28 -8.63 12.14
CA ASP A 265 -4.47 -8.58 12.99
C ASP A 265 -5.71 -8.03 12.27
N THR A 266 -5.54 -7.44 11.09
CA THR A 266 -6.65 -6.99 10.23
C THR A 266 -7.39 -8.13 9.54
N GLY A 267 -6.79 -9.34 9.55
CA GLY A 267 -7.26 -10.50 8.79
C GLY A 267 -6.86 -10.47 7.32
N VAL A 268 -6.21 -9.41 6.82
CA VAL A 268 -5.86 -9.26 5.39
C VAL A 268 -5.03 -10.43 4.87
N GLY A 269 -4.03 -10.86 5.64
CA GLY A 269 -3.15 -11.96 5.26
C GLY A 269 -3.94 -13.25 5.00
N ARG A 270 -4.74 -13.65 5.99
CA ARG A 270 -5.45 -14.95 5.96
C ARG A 270 -6.75 -14.95 5.15
N LEU A 271 -7.40 -13.80 4.97
CA LEU A 271 -8.68 -13.71 4.25
C LEU A 271 -8.47 -13.34 2.79
N LEU A 272 -7.45 -12.55 2.49
CA LEU A 272 -7.27 -11.99 1.15
C LEU A 272 -5.93 -12.43 0.53
N GLU A 273 -4.81 -12.21 1.23
CA GLU A 273 -3.49 -12.44 0.63
C GLU A 273 -3.20 -13.90 0.32
N ILE A 274 -3.77 -14.86 1.05
CA ILE A 274 -3.68 -16.29 0.70
C ILE A 274 -4.16 -16.59 -0.72
N PHE A 275 -5.09 -15.80 -1.25
CA PHE A 275 -5.63 -15.94 -2.60
C PHE A 275 -4.91 -15.05 -3.61
N LEU A 276 -4.18 -14.03 -3.17
CA LEU A 276 -3.41 -13.12 -4.02
C LEU A 276 -1.95 -13.56 -4.21
N ALA A 277 -1.40 -14.29 -3.24
CA ALA A 277 -0.01 -14.73 -3.24
C ALA A 277 0.35 -15.75 -4.33
N PRO A 278 -0.53 -16.71 -4.73
CA PRO A 278 -0.23 -17.61 -5.83
C PRO A 278 -0.06 -16.86 -7.15
N GLU A 279 0.99 -17.20 -7.90
CA GLU A 279 1.25 -16.69 -9.27
C GLU A 279 0.07 -17.06 -10.18
N ASP A 280 -0.23 -18.35 -10.27
CA ASP A 280 -1.38 -18.87 -11.01
C ASP A 280 -2.63 -18.97 -10.13
N PHE A 281 -3.69 -18.26 -10.52
CA PHE A 281 -4.98 -18.35 -9.84
C PHE A 281 -5.86 -19.46 -10.43
N THR A 282 -5.66 -20.69 -9.94
CA THR A 282 -6.35 -21.91 -10.41
C THR A 282 -7.29 -22.50 -9.34
N PRO A 283 -8.24 -23.38 -9.71
CA PRO A 283 -9.05 -24.13 -8.75
C PRO A 283 -8.20 -24.87 -7.69
N ALA A 284 -7.06 -25.45 -8.10
CA ALA A 284 -6.16 -26.14 -7.19
C ALA A 284 -5.46 -25.20 -6.22
N ALA A 285 -5.13 -23.97 -6.64
CA ALA A 285 -4.56 -22.95 -5.76
C ALA A 285 -5.59 -22.49 -4.71
N VAL A 286 -6.85 -22.27 -5.12
CA VAL A 286 -7.94 -21.90 -4.19
C VAL A 286 -8.20 -23.01 -3.18
N ALA A 287 -8.24 -24.27 -3.60
CA ALA A 287 -8.44 -25.42 -2.71
C ALA A 287 -7.28 -25.63 -1.71
N GLN A 288 -6.07 -25.21 -2.06
CA GLN A 288 -4.91 -25.23 -1.15
C GLN A 288 -4.93 -24.06 -0.16
N ALA A 289 -5.41 -22.89 -0.61
CA ALA A 289 -5.47 -21.69 0.22
C ALA A 289 -6.57 -21.76 1.30
N ALA A 290 -7.71 -22.39 0.99
CA ALA A 290 -8.85 -22.48 1.89
C ALA A 290 -9.52 -23.86 1.88
N ASP A 291 -9.73 -24.42 3.06
CA ASP A 291 -10.36 -25.74 3.28
C ASP A 291 -11.88 -25.67 3.49
N TRP A 292 -12.46 -24.47 3.53
CA TRP A 292 -13.89 -24.25 3.81
C TRP A 292 -14.79 -24.31 2.57
N TRP A 293 -14.23 -24.38 1.36
CA TRP A 293 -15.00 -24.62 0.12
C TRP A 293 -14.77 -26.02 -0.42
N SER A 294 -15.81 -26.63 -0.96
CA SER A 294 -15.67 -27.91 -1.64
C SER A 294 -15.04 -27.73 -3.03
N ALA A 295 -14.42 -28.78 -3.56
CA ALA A 295 -13.90 -28.77 -4.93
C ALA A 295 -14.99 -28.49 -5.98
N GLU A 296 -16.24 -28.87 -5.70
CA GLU A 296 -17.40 -28.59 -6.56
C GLU A 296 -17.75 -27.10 -6.56
N ASP A 297 -17.78 -26.46 -5.39
CA ASP A 297 -18.03 -25.02 -5.27
C ASP A 297 -16.96 -24.21 -6.00
N ILE A 298 -15.69 -24.62 -5.85
CA ILE A 298 -14.56 -23.99 -6.54
C ILE A 298 -14.72 -24.12 -8.06
N ALA A 299 -14.93 -25.34 -8.58
CA ALA A 299 -15.10 -25.56 -10.01
C ALA A 299 -16.29 -24.77 -10.59
N ARG A 300 -17.41 -24.72 -9.85
CA ARG A 300 -18.59 -23.93 -10.22
C ARG A 300 -18.26 -22.43 -10.30
N GLY A 301 -17.53 -21.89 -9.33
CA GLY A 301 -17.17 -20.47 -9.30
C GLY A 301 -16.34 -20.04 -10.52
N PHE A 302 -15.31 -20.83 -10.86
CA PHE A 302 -14.50 -20.57 -12.05
C PHE A 302 -15.31 -20.69 -13.35
N ALA A 303 -16.16 -21.71 -13.48
CA ALA A 303 -17.00 -21.88 -14.66
C ALA A 303 -18.00 -20.73 -14.83
N ALA A 304 -18.56 -20.21 -13.73
CA ALA A 304 -19.51 -19.10 -13.76
C ALA A 304 -18.86 -17.81 -14.31
N VAL A 305 -17.65 -17.47 -13.87
CA VAL A 305 -16.94 -16.28 -14.38
C VAL A 305 -16.55 -16.45 -15.84
N ALA A 306 -16.03 -17.62 -16.23
CA ALA A 306 -15.70 -17.89 -17.63
C ALA A 306 -16.92 -17.77 -18.56
N ALA A 307 -18.10 -18.16 -18.09
CA ALA A 307 -19.36 -17.97 -18.84
C ALA A 307 -19.73 -16.48 -18.96
N LEU A 308 -19.60 -15.70 -17.89
CA LEU A 308 -19.85 -14.25 -17.91
C LEU A 308 -18.91 -13.51 -18.88
N GLU A 309 -17.63 -13.88 -18.90
CA GLU A 309 -16.64 -13.32 -19.83
C GLU A 309 -16.97 -13.68 -21.29
N ALA A 310 -17.42 -14.91 -21.55
CA ALA A 310 -17.82 -15.36 -22.89
C ALA A 310 -19.10 -14.69 -23.41
N GLU A 311 -19.99 -14.26 -22.51
CA GLU A 311 -21.26 -13.60 -22.85
C GLU A 311 -21.14 -12.07 -23.03
N GLN A 312 -20.01 -11.45 -22.67
CA GLN A 312 -19.79 -10.03 -22.90
C GLN A 312 -19.35 -9.78 -24.36
N PRO A 313 -20.20 -9.19 -25.22
CA PRO A 313 -19.76 -8.75 -26.54
C PRO A 313 -18.89 -7.50 -26.36
N THR A 314 -17.57 -7.67 -26.34
CA THR A 314 -16.65 -6.55 -26.53
C THR A 314 -16.80 -6.09 -27.98
N ALA A 315 -17.45 -4.93 -28.18
CA ALA A 315 -17.44 -4.28 -29.47
C ALA A 315 -15.97 -4.11 -29.89
N PRO A 316 -15.58 -4.61 -31.07
CA PRO A 316 -14.20 -4.50 -31.52
C PRO A 316 -13.82 -3.03 -31.60
N LEU A 317 -12.68 -2.68 -31.02
CA LEU A 317 -12.12 -1.34 -31.16
C LEU A 317 -11.78 -1.09 -32.63
N ASP A 318 -11.84 0.18 -33.04
CA ASP A 318 -11.35 0.56 -34.37
C ASP A 318 -9.85 0.20 -34.47
N ARG A 319 -9.55 -0.79 -35.31
CA ARG A 319 -8.20 -1.35 -35.45
C ARG A 319 -7.17 -0.29 -35.86
N GLU A 320 -7.55 0.66 -36.69
CA GLU A 320 -6.64 1.71 -37.13
C GLU A 320 -6.35 2.68 -35.99
N ALA A 321 -7.37 3.01 -35.20
CA ALA A 321 -7.19 3.85 -34.00
C ALA A 321 -6.35 3.14 -32.92
N VAL A 322 -6.54 1.82 -32.72
CA VAL A 322 -5.73 1.01 -31.81
C VAL A 322 -4.28 0.99 -32.25
N GLU A 323 -4.00 0.73 -33.54
CA GLU A 323 -2.63 0.67 -34.04
C GLU A 323 -1.90 2.01 -33.86
N ARG A 324 -2.58 3.13 -34.11
CA ARG A 324 -2.01 4.46 -33.87
C ARG A 324 -1.79 4.71 -32.38
N PHE A 325 -2.73 4.32 -31.51
CA PHE A 325 -2.59 4.44 -30.07
C PHE A 325 -1.38 3.64 -29.56
N CYS A 326 -1.29 2.36 -29.89
CA CYS A 326 -0.19 1.47 -29.47
C CYS A 326 1.16 1.98 -29.99
N ARG A 327 1.21 2.57 -31.18
CA ARG A 327 2.41 3.21 -31.72
C ARG A 327 2.83 4.43 -30.91
N THR A 328 1.91 5.34 -30.61
CA THR A 328 2.20 6.51 -29.75
C THR A 328 2.64 6.07 -28.35
N TRP A 329 2.02 5.03 -27.81
CA TRP A 329 2.44 4.42 -26.55
C TRP A 329 3.85 3.82 -26.65
N ALA A 330 4.18 3.10 -27.72
CA ALA A 330 5.52 2.53 -27.89
C ALA A 330 6.60 3.62 -28.04
N ASP A 331 6.27 4.74 -28.68
CA ASP A 331 7.21 5.84 -28.93
C ASP A 331 7.46 6.72 -27.70
N SER A 332 6.49 6.86 -26.80
CA SER A 332 6.50 7.90 -25.77
C SER A 332 5.88 7.52 -24.42
N GLY A 333 5.36 6.30 -24.33
CA GLY A 333 4.54 5.85 -23.23
C GLY A 333 5.15 4.73 -22.42
N TYR A 334 4.63 4.58 -21.21
CA TYR A 334 4.88 3.46 -20.33
C TYR A 334 3.61 3.19 -19.52
N ASN A 335 3.53 2.01 -18.93
CA ASN A 335 2.50 1.77 -17.92
C ASN A 335 2.99 2.30 -16.59
N ASP A 336 2.14 3.00 -15.85
CA ASP A 336 2.48 3.39 -14.49
C ASP A 336 2.90 2.16 -13.66
N ARG A 337 3.58 2.40 -12.53
CA ARG A 337 4.10 1.35 -11.65
C ARG A 337 3.06 0.27 -11.28
N TRP A 338 1.78 0.56 -11.38
CA TRP A 338 0.70 -0.33 -11.00
C TRP A 338 -0.14 -0.79 -12.18
N ASP A 339 0.30 -0.58 -13.43
CA ASP A 339 -0.44 -0.83 -14.69
C ASP A 339 -1.89 -0.31 -14.68
N VAL A 340 -2.19 0.71 -13.88
CA VAL A 340 -3.52 1.33 -13.79
C VAL A 340 -3.70 2.36 -14.89
N HIS A 341 -2.61 2.99 -15.33
CA HIS A 341 -2.62 3.99 -16.38
C HIS A 341 -1.57 3.72 -17.46
N TYR A 342 -1.95 3.94 -18.71
CA TYR A 342 -1.02 4.29 -19.77
C TYR A 342 -0.62 5.76 -19.57
N VAL A 343 0.68 6.00 -19.35
CA VAL A 343 1.25 7.34 -19.23
C VAL A 343 1.98 7.62 -20.53
N LEU A 344 1.56 8.65 -21.28
CA LEU A 344 2.19 9.05 -22.55
C LEU A 344 2.78 10.45 -22.44
N PHE A 345 3.88 10.67 -23.17
CA PHE A 345 4.66 11.91 -23.17
C PHE A 345 5.25 12.25 -21.80
N ASP A 346 5.79 11.23 -21.11
CA ASP A 346 6.48 11.41 -19.83
C ASP A 346 7.51 12.54 -19.92
N SER A 347 7.50 13.42 -18.92
CA SER A 347 8.46 14.51 -18.78
C SER A 347 8.45 15.54 -19.92
N CYS A 348 7.49 15.50 -20.85
CA CYS A 348 7.32 16.50 -21.90
C CYS A 348 6.54 17.72 -21.42
N ALA A 349 6.96 18.91 -21.85
CA ALA A 349 6.18 20.12 -21.67
C ALA A 349 5.05 20.21 -22.72
N LEU A 350 3.95 20.89 -22.40
CA LEU A 350 2.80 21.01 -23.30
C LEU A 350 3.18 21.62 -24.67
N GLU A 351 4.16 22.52 -24.69
CA GLU A 351 4.66 23.17 -25.90
C GLU A 351 5.40 22.21 -26.84
N GLU A 352 5.95 21.11 -26.33
CA GLU A 352 6.75 20.15 -27.08
C GLU A 352 5.87 19.12 -27.81
N VAL A 353 4.69 18.82 -27.25
CA VAL A 353 3.81 17.75 -27.72
C VAL A 353 2.41 18.26 -28.11
N SER A 354 2.19 19.56 -28.25
CA SER A 354 0.85 20.14 -28.36
C SER A 354 -0.01 19.55 -29.48
N GLU A 355 0.56 19.30 -30.67
CA GLU A 355 -0.16 18.73 -31.81
C GLU A 355 -0.42 17.24 -31.62
N THR A 356 0.61 16.47 -31.30
CA THR A 356 0.52 15.01 -31.06
C THR A 356 -0.37 14.67 -29.86
N ARG A 357 -0.41 15.54 -28.85
CA ARG A 357 -1.29 15.42 -27.68
C ARG A 357 -2.76 15.59 -28.06
N VAL A 358 -3.08 16.53 -28.96
CA VAL A 358 -4.46 16.70 -29.45
C VAL A 358 -4.89 15.46 -30.22
N GLU A 359 -4.05 14.94 -31.10
CA GLU A 359 -4.32 13.71 -31.85
C GLU A 359 -4.50 12.49 -30.92
N LEU A 360 -3.65 12.34 -29.89
CA LEU A 360 -3.80 11.28 -28.90
C LEU A 360 -5.14 11.38 -28.15
N LEU A 361 -5.55 12.58 -27.72
CA LEU A 361 -6.83 12.77 -27.03
C LEU A 361 -8.03 12.48 -27.95
N GLU A 362 -7.91 12.72 -29.26
CA GLU A 362 -8.92 12.28 -30.24
C GLU A 362 -8.96 10.76 -30.39
N LEU A 363 -7.81 10.08 -30.42
CA LEU A 363 -7.72 8.62 -30.44
C LEU A 363 -8.36 8.00 -29.19
N VAL A 364 -8.03 8.53 -28.01
CA VAL A 364 -8.61 8.11 -26.72
C VAL A 364 -10.13 8.22 -26.75
N ARG A 365 -10.66 9.34 -27.25
CA ARG A 365 -12.11 9.52 -27.40
C ARG A 365 -12.72 8.54 -28.41
N THR A 366 -12.03 8.29 -29.53
CA THR A 366 -12.49 7.37 -30.59
C THR A 366 -12.54 5.92 -30.10
N LEU A 367 -11.55 5.51 -29.32
CA LEU A 367 -11.47 4.18 -28.71
C LEU A 367 -12.38 4.03 -27.48
N GLY A 368 -12.96 5.15 -26.99
CA GLY A 368 -13.77 5.15 -25.77
C GLY A 368 -12.94 4.82 -24.53
N LEU A 369 -11.66 5.22 -24.51
CA LEU A 369 -10.77 5.05 -23.37
C LEU A 369 -10.95 6.20 -22.36
N ASP A 370 -10.72 5.89 -21.09
CA ASP A 370 -10.90 6.84 -19.99
C ASP A 370 -9.64 7.70 -19.78
N HIS A 371 -9.66 8.94 -20.26
CA HIS A 371 -8.66 9.95 -19.89
C HIS A 371 -8.87 10.42 -18.43
N VAL A 372 -7.80 10.48 -17.65
CA VAL A 372 -7.83 10.94 -16.24
C VAL A 372 -6.91 12.15 -16.05
N ASP A 373 -7.17 12.93 -15.00
CA ASP A 373 -6.30 14.05 -14.64
C ASP A 373 -4.92 13.56 -14.21
N ALA A 374 -3.88 14.19 -14.73
CA ALA A 374 -2.51 13.90 -14.35
C ALA A 374 -2.24 14.29 -12.88
N PRO A 375 -1.37 13.56 -12.16
CA PRO A 375 -1.03 13.88 -10.78
C PRO A 375 -0.34 15.26 -10.68
N PRO A 376 -0.36 15.93 -9.51
CA PRO A 376 0.17 17.28 -9.36
C PRO A 376 1.66 17.44 -9.70
N GLU A 377 2.43 16.35 -9.61
CA GLU A 377 3.86 16.30 -9.95
C GLU A 377 4.16 15.98 -11.44
N ALA A 378 3.15 15.64 -12.24
CA ALA A 378 3.32 15.31 -13.65
C ALA A 378 3.71 16.54 -14.50
N ALA A 379 4.45 16.30 -15.58
CA ALA A 379 4.72 17.33 -16.57
C ALA A 379 3.45 17.75 -17.31
N THR A 380 3.36 19.02 -17.70
CA THR A 380 2.14 19.61 -18.30
C THR A 380 1.73 18.99 -19.64
N GLY A 381 2.66 18.33 -20.33
CA GLY A 381 2.40 17.61 -21.59
C GLY A 381 1.90 16.18 -21.40
N GLU A 382 2.01 15.60 -20.19
CA GLU A 382 1.65 14.21 -19.93
C GLU A 382 0.14 13.95 -20.16
N VAL A 383 -0.15 12.74 -20.63
CA VAL A 383 -1.50 12.23 -20.82
C VAL A 383 -1.64 10.91 -20.08
N TRP A 384 -2.58 10.88 -19.15
CA TRP A 384 -2.86 9.72 -18.30
C TRP A 384 -4.18 9.09 -18.73
N ILE A 385 -4.14 7.81 -19.07
CA ILE A 385 -5.30 7.08 -19.59
C ILE A 385 -5.43 5.82 -18.77
N ARG A 386 -6.60 5.55 -18.22
CA ARG A 386 -6.84 4.27 -17.53
C ARG A 386 -6.61 3.13 -18.50
N THR A 387 -5.92 2.09 -18.05
CA THR A 387 -5.69 0.91 -18.87
C THR A 387 -7.02 0.31 -19.36
N ASP A 388 -7.00 -0.43 -20.47
CA ASP A 388 -8.16 -1.14 -21.03
C ASP A 388 -7.75 -2.54 -21.51
N PRO A 389 -8.42 -3.64 -21.09
CA PRO A 389 -8.02 -5.00 -21.46
C PRO A 389 -7.96 -5.25 -22.97
N ARG A 390 -8.76 -4.51 -23.76
CA ARG A 390 -8.75 -4.59 -25.23
C ARG A 390 -7.48 -4.00 -25.82
N ILE A 391 -6.89 -3.00 -25.16
CA ILE A 391 -5.61 -2.39 -25.53
C ILE A 391 -4.45 -3.21 -24.97
N ASP A 392 -4.54 -3.73 -23.74
CA ASP A 392 -3.50 -4.57 -23.14
C ASP A 392 -3.17 -5.79 -24.01
N ALA A 393 -4.20 -6.47 -24.52
CA ALA A 393 -4.05 -7.60 -25.43
C ALA A 393 -3.30 -7.24 -26.73
N GLU A 394 -3.40 -5.99 -27.18
CA GLU A 394 -2.69 -5.50 -28.36
C GLU A 394 -1.28 -5.06 -27.99
N LEU A 395 -1.07 -4.40 -26.84
CA LEU A 395 0.24 -3.98 -26.35
C LEU A 395 1.20 -5.15 -26.10
N GLU A 396 0.71 -6.34 -25.74
CA GLU A 396 1.53 -7.57 -25.67
C GLU A 396 2.25 -7.90 -26.99
N HIS A 397 1.76 -7.38 -28.13
CA HIS A 397 2.39 -7.57 -29.44
C HIS A 397 3.41 -6.47 -29.80
N TRP A 398 3.50 -5.41 -28.98
CA TRP A 398 4.35 -4.23 -29.19
C TRP A 398 5.46 -4.10 -28.14
N SER A 399 5.35 -4.77 -27.00
CA SER A 399 6.43 -4.99 -26.02
C SER A 399 7.43 -6.02 -26.48
#